data_AF-A0A3M1DY34-F1
#
_entry.id   AF-A0A3M1DY34-F1
#
_cell.length_a   1.000
_cell.length_b   1.000
_cell.length_c   1.000
_cell.angle_alpha   90.00
_cell.angle_beta   90.00
_cell.angle_gamma   90.00
#
_symmetry.space_group_name_H-M   'P 1'
#
loop_
_entity.id
_entity.type
_entity.pdbx_description
1 polymer ?
#
loop_
_entity_poly.entity_id
_entity_poly.type
_entity_poly.pdbx_seq_one_letter_code
_entity_poly.pdbx_strand_id
1 'polypeptide(L)' 'MRSRKVEFSGARGEKLTGLLDLPEDERPVACALFAHCFTCG' A
#
# COMPACT_ATOMS: atom_id res chain seq x y z
N MET A 1 -7.30 1.48 12.40
CA MET A 1 -6.69 1.27 11.06
C MET A 1 -6.44 -0.22 10.83
N ARG A 2 -6.86 -0.75 9.67
CA ARG A 2 -6.65 -2.15 9.30
C ARG A 2 -5.85 -2.20 7.99
N SER A 3 -4.67 -2.81 8.04
CA SER A 3 -3.86 -3.03 6.84
C SER A 3 -4.46 -4.14 6.00
N ARG A 4 -4.66 -3.88 4.71
CA ARG A 4 -5.05 -4.90 3.72
C ARG A 4 -3.97 -5.07 2.67
N LYS A 5 -3.65 -6.32 2.33
CA LYS A 5 -2.75 -6.64 1.22
C LYS A 5 -3.43 -6.30 -0.10
N VAL A 6 -2.71 -5.64 -0.98
CA VAL A 6 -3.15 -5.33 -2.35
C VAL A 6 -2.10 -5.79 -3.34
N GLU A 7 -2.55 -6.19 -4.53
CA GLU A 7 -1.69 -6.58 -5.65
C GLU A 7 -2.00 -5.68 -6.85
N PHE A 8 -0.97 -5.26 -7.57
CA PHE A 8 -1.10 -4.37 -8.73
C PHE A 8 0.03 -4.60 -9.73
N SER A 9 -0.19 -4.18 -10.99
CA SER A 9 0.84 -4.26 -12.03
C SER A 9 1.79 -3.07 -11.93
N GLY A 10 3.09 -3.35 -11.89
CA GLY A 10 4.15 -2.36 -11.98
C GLY A 10 4.33 -1.84 -13.41
N ALA A 11 5.12 -0.77 -13.57
CA ALA A 11 5.32 -0.11 -14.85
C ALA A 11 5.88 -1.01 -15.97
N ARG A 12 6.54 -2.11 -15.62
CA ARG A 12 7.08 -3.12 -16.56
C ARG A 12 6.25 -4.41 -16.62
N GLY A 13 5.02 -4.40 -16.10
CA GLY A 13 4.14 -5.56 -16.07
C GLY A 13 4.42 -6.56 -14.95
N GLU A 14 5.36 -6.27 -14.05
CA GLU A 14 5.63 -7.10 -12.87
C GLU A 14 4.46 -7.05 -11.88
N LYS A 15 4.14 -8.18 -11.25
CA LYS A 15 3.11 -8.23 -10.21
C LYS A 15 3.71 -7.77 -8.88
N LEU A 16 3.33 -6.57 -8.44
CA LEU A 16 3.79 -5.98 -7.18
C LEU A 16 2.77 -6.18 -6.07
N THR A 17 3.25 -6.17 -4.83
CA THR A 17 2.45 -6.26 -3.60
C THR A 17 2.68 -5.02 -2.75
N GLY A 18 1.60 -4.50 -2.16
CA GLY A 18 1.66 -3.45 -1.14
C GLY A 18 0.70 -3.70 0.01
N LEU A 19 0.82 -2.89 1.05
CA LEU A 19 -0.17 -2.78 2.12
C LEU A 19 -0.93 -1.46 1.94
N LEU A 20 -2.25 -1.52 2.07
CA LEU A 20 -3.10 -0.34 2.10
C LEU A 20 -3.72 -0.21 3.49
N ASP A 21 -3.48 0.94 4.11
CA ASP A 21 -4.19 1.36 5.30
C ASP A 21 -5.26 2.39 4.93
N LEU A 22 -6.46 2.20 5.47
CA LEU A 22 -7.55 3.17 5.38
C LEU A 22 -7.93 3.66 6.77
N PRO A 23 -8.45 4.90 6.89
CA PRO A 23 -9.11 5.35 8.10
C PRO A 23 -10.32 4.47 8.41
N GLU A 24 -10.78 4.49 9.66
CA GLU A 24 -11.85 3.59 10.12
C GLU A 24 -13.19 3.84 9.43
N ASP A 25 -13.44 5.08 9.02
CA ASP A 25 -14.62 5.49 8.26
C ASP A 25 -14.47 5.25 6.74
N GLU A 26 -13.34 4.70 6.31
CA GLU A 26 -12.95 4.45 4.91
C GLU A 26 -12.95 5.70 4.01
N ARG A 27 -12.91 6.92 4.58
CA ARG A 27 -12.94 8.19 3.85
C ARG A 27 -11.62 8.94 3.99
N PRO A 28 -10.60 8.64 3.17
CA PRO A 28 -9.33 9.36 3.23
C PRO A 28 -9.50 10.81 2.76
N VAL A 29 -8.97 11.76 3.54
CA VAL A 29 -8.87 13.17 3.14
C VAL A 29 -7.71 13.42 2.15
N ALA A 30 -6.72 12.54 2.18
CA ALA A 30 -5.58 12.52 1.28
C ALA A 30 -4.97 11.10 1.24
N CYS A 31 -4.15 10.84 0.23
CA CYS A 31 -3.39 9.60 0.10
C CYS A 31 -1.88 9.90 0.13
N ALA A 32 -1.11 9.01 0.75
CA ALA A 32 0.34 9.05 0.73
C ALA A 32 0.88 7.70 0.27
N LEU A 33 1.97 7.74 -0.51
CA LEU A 33 2.76 6.55 -0.83
C LEU A 33 3.92 6.46 0.17
N PHE A 34 3.94 5.40 0.96
CA PHE A 34 5.01 5.17 1.92
C PHE A 34 6.00 4.11 1.40
N ALA A 35 7.04 4.56 0.70
CA ALA A 35 8.13 3.70 0.22
C ALA A 35 9.27 3.68 1.25
N HIS A 36 9.55 2.51 1.84
CA HIS A 36 10.53 2.34 2.90
C HIS A 36 11.32 1.03 2.77
N CYS A 37 12.44 0.92 3.50
CA CYS A 37 13.33 -0.25 3.48
C CYS A 37 13.35 -1.00 4.82
N PHE A 38 12.23 -1.04 5.55
CA PHE A 38 12.19 -1.63 6.91
C PHE A 38 12.17 -3.16 6.93
N THR A 39 12.08 -3.81 5.76
CA THR A 39 11.94 -5.25 5.61
C THR A 39 13.23 -5.96 5.20
N CYS A 40 14.37 -5.26 5.16
CA CYS A 40 15.67 -5.89 4.93
C CYS A 40 16.14 -6.57 6.22
N GLY A 41 16.04 -7.90 6.26
CA GLY A 41 16.53 -8.78 7.32
C GLY A 41 17.04 -10.08 6.72
#